data_AF-A0A1W9UNY7-F1
#
_entry.id   AF-A0A1W9UNY7-F1
#
_cell.length_a   1.000
_cell.length_b   1.000
_cell.length_c   1.000
_cell.angle_alpha   90.00
_cell.angle_beta   90.00
_cell.angle_gamma   90.00
#
_symmetry.space_group_name_H-M   'P 1'
#
loop_
_entity.id
_entity.type
_entity.pdbx_description
1 polymer ?
#
loop_
_entity_poly.entity_id
_entity_poly.type
_entity_poly.pdbx_seq_one_letter_code
_entity_poly.pdbx_strand_id
1 'polypeptide(L)'
;MSSRKKIILNIVLFIGCLSLAGAAILYNYSYKLCWKCSTADYYERGKEFVCRDKGELRQTGIDFLRLAAGQDNSDAQILLAECYLGELPDGYISHDQTAFNCLNDQLRQNPTAATEFFSRAFSLLNKVELKDNQQLFNFAVLIEQGVLKRSNPSKEAHSLYLQAAKHGNTVAMNALGYDYHRKSDYVAAKKWLRLAAEAGKSVEPALTLGDYFYYGKGETVNFEKAIHWYRVALKTQQTLTAKLEEQQRVAALDAPKARIEMAMRQLKKSRMTAPMSLHYRIAGNATHYEVHTEDRPQGAIGTVDKTITGVTATIDDNITLALSIPTSSKSFSSMNDGMDWLLQSSHS
;
A
#
# COMPACT_ATOMS: atom_id res chain seq x y z
N MET A 1 41.08 6.16 69.39
CA MET A 1 40.98 4.75 68.95
C MET A 1 42.33 4.06 69.17
N SER A 2 42.40 2.94 69.90
CA SER A 2 43.69 2.25 70.11
C SER A 2 44.21 1.66 68.79
N SER A 3 45.53 1.46 68.68
CA SER A 3 46.17 0.94 67.47
C SER A 3 45.54 -0.39 67.00
N ARG A 4 45.16 -1.26 67.95
CA ARG A 4 44.42 -2.51 67.67
C ARG A 4 43.06 -2.27 67.02
N LYS A 5 42.28 -1.26 67.46
CA LYS A 5 40.98 -0.94 66.86
C LYS A 5 41.11 -0.40 65.43
N LYS A 6 42.19 0.32 65.11
CA LYS A 6 42.48 0.78 63.73
C LYS A 6 42.80 -0.39 62.79
N ILE A 7 43.61 -1.35 63.26
CA ILE A 7 43.96 -2.55 62.47
C ILE A 7 42.71 -3.39 62.18
N ILE A 8 41.88 -3.64 63.18
CA ILE A 8 40.63 -4.41 63.01
C ILE A 8 39.70 -3.71 62.03
N LEU A 9 39.53 -2.38 62.15
CA LEU A 9 38.68 -1.60 61.23
C LEU A 9 39.16 -1.69 59.78
N ASN A 10 40.48 -1.60 59.54
CA ASN A 10 41.04 -1.72 58.20
C ASN A 10 40.86 -3.13 57.60
N ILE A 11 40.99 -4.19 58.41
CA ILE A 11 40.76 -5.57 57.96
C ILE A 11 39.28 -5.74 57.57
N VAL A 12 38.35 -5.25 58.39
CA VAL A 12 36.91 -5.33 58.09
C VAL A 12 36.55 -4.53 56.83
N LEU A 13 37.09 -3.32 56.67
CA LEU A 13 36.90 -2.53 55.44
C LEU A 13 37.47 -3.25 54.21
N PHE A 14 38.64 -3.87 54.31
CA PHE A 14 39.26 -4.59 53.21
C PHE A 14 38.44 -5.83 52.79
N ILE A 15 37.94 -6.61 53.75
CA ILE A 15 37.04 -7.75 53.49
C ILE A 15 35.70 -7.24 52.91
N GLY A 16 35.18 -6.12 53.41
CA GLY A 16 33.99 -5.46 52.86
C GLY A 16 34.16 -5.07 51.39
N CYS A 17 35.30 -4.46 51.03
CA CYS A 17 35.62 -4.13 49.65
C CYS A 17 35.77 -5.37 48.75
N LEU A 18 36.45 -6.42 49.24
CA LEU A 18 36.61 -7.70 48.51
C LEU A 18 35.27 -8.38 48.25
N SER A 19 34.37 -8.41 49.24
CA SER A 19 33.04 -9.00 49.10
C SER A 19 32.15 -8.20 48.15
N LEU A 20 32.18 -6.86 48.20
CA LEU A 20 31.48 -6.01 47.24
C LEU A 20 32.02 -6.17 45.81
N ALA A 21 33.35 -6.20 45.65
CA ALA A 21 33.97 -6.44 44.34
C ALA A 21 33.62 -7.84 43.81
N GLY A 22 33.69 -8.87 44.66
CA GLY A 22 33.29 -10.23 44.32
C GLY A 22 31.81 -10.32 43.93
N ALA A 23 30.93 -9.66 44.66
CA ALA A 23 29.50 -9.59 44.34
C ALA A 23 29.24 -8.86 43.02
N ALA A 24 29.96 -7.76 42.73
CA ALA A 24 29.85 -7.06 41.45
C ALA A 24 30.35 -7.92 40.28
N ILE A 25 31.44 -8.66 40.45
CA ILE A 25 31.96 -9.60 39.45
C ILE A 25 30.95 -10.74 39.22
N LEU A 26 30.45 -11.36 40.28
CA LEU A 26 29.44 -12.42 40.20
C LEU A 26 28.14 -11.92 39.59
N TYR A 27 27.72 -10.70 39.91
CA TYR A 27 26.55 -10.07 39.30
C TYR A 27 26.75 -9.89 37.79
N ASN A 28 27.90 -9.33 37.38
CA ASN A 28 28.22 -9.14 35.96
C ASN A 28 28.35 -10.49 35.21
N TYR A 29 28.95 -11.51 35.84
CA TYR A 29 29.02 -12.87 35.29
C TYR A 29 27.63 -13.51 35.22
N SER A 30 26.79 -13.34 36.25
CA SER A 30 25.42 -13.85 36.24
C SER A 30 24.58 -13.20 35.14
N TYR A 31 24.85 -11.93 34.83
CA TYR A 31 24.20 -11.22 33.73
C TYR A 31 24.69 -11.70 32.37
N LYS A 32 25.99 -12.00 32.22
CA LYS A 32 26.58 -12.50 30.97
C LYS A 32 26.29 -13.98 30.69
N LEU A 33 26.11 -14.82 31.72
CA LEU A 33 25.93 -16.28 31.59
C LEU A 33 24.52 -16.77 31.91
N CYS A 34 23.70 -15.93 32.56
CA CYS A 34 22.34 -16.20 32.99
C CYS A 34 22.04 -17.61 33.55
N TRP A 35 22.47 -17.84 34.80
CA TRP A 35 22.43 -19.16 35.45
C TRP A 35 21.02 -19.68 35.78
N LYS A 36 19.97 -18.86 35.63
CA LYS A 36 18.56 -19.22 35.88
C LYS A 36 17.61 -18.67 34.80
N CYS A 37 18.11 -18.43 33.59
CA CYS A 37 17.26 -17.93 32.49
C CYS A 37 16.26 -18.99 32.05
N SER A 38 15.03 -18.57 31.81
CA SER A 38 14.09 -19.30 30.96
C SER A 38 14.50 -19.20 29.49
N THR A 39 13.89 -20.01 28.63
CA THR A 39 14.09 -19.92 27.19
C THR A 39 13.73 -18.54 26.62
N ALA A 40 12.69 -17.90 27.16
CA ALA A 40 12.29 -16.54 26.77
C ALA A 40 13.36 -15.50 27.18
N ASP A 41 13.95 -15.66 28.36
CA ASP A 41 15.01 -14.75 28.81
C ASP A 41 16.26 -14.82 27.93
N TYR A 42 16.60 -16.02 27.41
CA TYR A 42 17.70 -16.17 26.45
C TYR A 42 17.40 -15.43 25.14
N TYR A 43 16.17 -15.50 24.64
CA TYR A 43 15.77 -14.76 23.44
C TYR A 43 15.87 -13.25 23.65
N GLU A 44 15.27 -12.71 24.72
CA GLU A 44 15.28 -11.27 25.00
C GLU A 44 16.69 -10.72 25.20
N ARG A 45 17.52 -11.40 26.01
CA ARG A 45 18.93 -11.01 26.20
C ARG A 45 19.73 -11.14 24.92
N GLY A 46 19.46 -12.18 24.13
CA GLY A 46 20.10 -12.43 22.85
C GLY A 46 19.96 -11.24 21.92
N LYS A 47 18.71 -10.77 21.73
CA LYS A 47 18.40 -9.60 20.90
C LYS A 47 19.04 -8.31 21.39
N GLU A 48 19.07 -8.09 22.70
CA GLU A 48 19.72 -6.90 23.27
C GLU A 48 21.24 -6.92 23.02
N PHE A 49 21.87 -8.09 23.15
CA PHE A 49 23.32 -8.21 23.10
C PHE A 49 23.88 -8.15 21.69
N VAL A 50 23.16 -8.65 20.68
CA VAL A 50 23.64 -8.63 19.28
C VAL A 50 23.84 -7.20 18.76
N CYS A 51 23.08 -6.23 19.26
CA CYS A 51 23.21 -4.82 18.89
C CYS A 51 24.29 -4.05 19.67
N ARG A 52 25.05 -4.70 20.56
CA ARG A 52 26.14 -4.04 21.30
C ARG A 52 27.42 -3.95 20.45
N ASP A 53 28.17 -2.88 20.63
CA ASP A 53 29.42 -2.63 19.89
C ASP A 53 30.55 -3.60 20.24
N LYS A 54 30.53 -4.14 21.47
CA LYS A 54 31.56 -5.06 21.95
C LYS A 54 31.36 -6.45 21.33
N GLY A 55 32.33 -6.90 20.52
CA GLY A 55 32.28 -8.19 19.83
C GLY A 55 32.00 -9.40 20.73
N GLU A 56 32.55 -9.44 21.95
CA GLU A 56 32.25 -10.52 22.91
C GLU A 56 30.77 -10.55 23.34
N LEU A 57 30.16 -9.39 23.59
CA LEU A 57 28.75 -9.32 23.98
C LEU A 57 27.87 -9.73 22.80
N ARG A 58 28.21 -9.27 21.59
CA ARG A 58 27.54 -9.69 20.38
C ARG A 58 27.56 -11.20 20.20
N GLN A 59 28.74 -11.82 20.33
CA GLN A 59 28.85 -13.28 20.23
C GLN A 59 28.03 -14.00 21.31
N THR A 60 28.06 -13.50 22.55
CA THR A 60 27.21 -14.00 23.64
C THR A 60 25.72 -13.93 23.27
N GLY A 61 25.30 -12.83 22.62
CA GLY A 61 23.94 -12.67 22.13
C GLY A 61 23.56 -13.70 21.06
N ILE A 62 24.45 -13.97 20.11
CA ILE A 62 24.26 -15.02 19.09
C ILE A 62 24.11 -16.39 19.74
N ASP A 63 24.94 -16.70 20.73
CA ASP A 63 24.91 -17.98 21.43
C ASP A 63 23.61 -18.15 22.23
N PHE A 64 23.11 -17.07 22.86
CA PHE A 64 21.81 -17.06 23.52
C PHE A 64 20.65 -17.27 22.54
N LEU A 65 20.66 -16.63 21.38
CA LEU A 65 19.63 -16.84 20.35
C LEU A 65 19.63 -18.29 19.85
N ARG A 66 20.81 -18.87 19.61
CA ARG A 66 20.95 -20.27 19.19
C ARG A 66 20.46 -21.23 20.27
N LEU A 67 20.77 -20.96 21.54
CA LEU A 67 20.30 -21.76 22.67
C LEU A 67 18.77 -21.69 22.77
N ALA A 68 18.19 -20.49 22.71
CA ALA A 68 16.75 -20.29 22.74
C ALA A 68 16.05 -21.03 21.57
N ALA A 69 16.57 -20.91 20.35
CA ALA A 69 16.05 -21.60 19.18
C ALA A 69 16.17 -23.13 19.30
N GLY A 70 17.26 -23.62 19.89
CA GLY A 70 17.45 -25.04 20.21
C GLY A 70 16.43 -25.57 21.20
N GLN A 71 16.00 -24.73 22.15
CA GLN A 71 14.97 -24.99 23.16
C GLN A 71 13.53 -24.66 22.68
N ASP A 72 13.27 -24.76 21.38
CA ASP A 72 11.93 -24.59 20.78
C ASP A 72 11.28 -23.21 20.98
N ASN A 73 12.08 -22.14 21.14
CA ASN A 73 11.55 -20.78 21.02
C ASN A 73 11.32 -20.42 19.54
N SER A 74 10.05 -20.25 19.14
CA SER A 74 9.69 -19.94 17.75
C SER A 74 10.25 -18.62 17.26
N ASP A 75 10.30 -17.60 18.12
CA ASP A 75 10.72 -16.25 17.73
C ASP A 75 12.23 -16.19 17.48
N ALA A 76 13.01 -16.89 18.31
CA ALA A 76 14.44 -17.09 18.10
C ALA A 76 14.73 -17.90 16.83
N GLN A 77 13.92 -18.94 16.57
CA GLN A 77 14.02 -19.73 15.33
C GLN A 77 13.74 -18.87 14.10
N ILE A 78 12.67 -18.06 14.11
CA ILE A 78 12.33 -17.16 12.99
C ILE A 78 13.44 -16.13 12.77
N LEU A 79 13.88 -15.42 13.81
CA LEU A 79 14.93 -14.40 13.70
C LEU A 79 16.23 -14.97 13.13
N LEU A 80 16.68 -16.13 13.63
CA LEU A 80 17.88 -16.78 13.09
C LEU A 80 17.66 -17.25 11.65
N ALA A 81 16.48 -17.77 11.33
CA ALA A 81 16.16 -18.22 9.98
C ALA A 81 16.19 -17.07 8.97
N GLU A 82 15.63 -15.92 9.34
CA GLU A 82 15.68 -14.69 8.55
C GLU A 82 17.14 -14.28 8.28
N CYS A 83 17.98 -14.20 9.30
CA CYS A 83 19.39 -13.84 9.13
C CYS A 83 20.18 -14.88 8.32
N TYR A 84 19.87 -16.17 8.45
CA TYR A 84 20.53 -17.21 7.65
C TYR A 84 20.06 -17.23 6.19
N LEU A 85 18.83 -16.79 5.92
CA LEU A 85 18.31 -16.63 4.57
C LEU A 85 18.99 -15.45 3.87
N GLY A 86 19.25 -14.37 4.61
CA GLY A 86 19.92 -13.16 4.12
C GLY A 86 18.92 -12.23 3.43
N GLU A 87 18.78 -12.35 2.11
CA GLU A 87 17.82 -11.55 1.36
C GLU A 87 16.39 -12.06 1.60
N LEU A 88 15.57 -11.20 2.20
CA LEU A 88 14.19 -11.53 2.51
C LEU A 88 13.26 -11.29 1.30
N PRO A 89 12.18 -12.09 1.14
CA PRO A 89 11.25 -11.97 0.03
C PRO A 89 10.51 -10.61 -0.04
N ASP A 90 9.99 -10.26 -1.22
CA ASP A 90 9.16 -9.05 -1.38
C ASP A 90 7.92 -9.06 -0.46
N GLY A 91 7.70 -7.96 0.24
CA GLY A 91 6.61 -7.80 1.21
C GLY A 91 6.82 -8.54 2.54
N TYR A 92 7.88 -9.36 2.67
CA TYR A 92 8.26 -9.99 3.93
C TYR A 92 8.80 -8.93 4.89
N ILE A 93 8.25 -8.87 6.09
CA ILE A 93 8.73 -7.99 7.16
C ILE A 93 9.33 -8.87 8.25
N SER A 94 10.60 -8.64 8.57
CA SER A 94 11.31 -9.42 9.59
C SER A 94 10.58 -9.37 10.94
N HIS A 95 10.63 -10.49 11.66
CA HIS A 95 9.93 -10.65 12.93
C HIS A 95 10.42 -9.63 13.98
N ASP A 96 11.73 -9.38 14.02
CA ASP A 96 12.33 -8.30 14.82
C ASP A 96 13.34 -7.52 13.97
N GLN A 97 12.87 -6.42 13.37
CA GLN A 97 13.67 -5.62 12.43
C GLN A 97 14.95 -5.06 13.05
N THR A 98 14.93 -4.70 14.33
CA THR A 98 16.11 -4.15 15.00
C THR A 98 17.16 -5.24 15.19
N ALA A 99 16.76 -6.39 15.73
CA ALA A 99 17.68 -7.50 15.92
C ALA A 99 18.19 -8.06 14.58
N PHE A 100 17.31 -8.17 13.58
CA PHE A 100 17.67 -8.60 12.23
C PHE A 100 18.75 -7.70 11.63
N ASN A 101 18.58 -6.37 11.68
CA ASN A 101 19.56 -5.42 11.15
C ASN A 101 20.92 -5.52 11.86
N CYS A 102 20.94 -5.77 13.17
CA CYS A 102 22.20 -5.94 13.92
C CYS A 102 22.91 -7.27 13.61
N LEU A 103 22.16 -8.30 13.21
CA LEU A 103 22.65 -9.68 13.14
C LEU A 103 22.89 -10.17 11.71
N ASN A 104 22.13 -9.71 10.72
CA ASN A 104 22.12 -10.23 9.36
C ASN A 104 23.53 -10.24 8.73
N ASP A 105 24.28 -9.15 8.89
CA ASP A 105 25.64 -9.04 8.32
C ASP A 105 26.71 -9.83 9.09
N GLN A 106 26.37 -10.30 10.30
CA GLN A 106 27.30 -11.02 11.18
C GLN A 106 27.23 -12.54 10.98
N LEU A 107 26.08 -13.03 10.51
CA LEU A 107 25.88 -14.45 10.25
C LEU A 107 26.16 -14.77 8.79
N ARG A 108 26.92 -15.85 8.56
CA ARG A 108 27.07 -16.40 7.22
C ARG A 108 25.74 -16.99 6.77
N GLN A 109 25.32 -16.64 5.55
CA GLN A 109 24.14 -17.22 4.92
C GLN A 109 24.19 -18.75 4.95
N ASN A 110 23.08 -19.36 5.36
CA ASN A 110 22.90 -20.80 5.46
C ASN A 110 21.43 -21.15 5.18
N PRO A 111 21.03 -21.22 3.89
CA PRO A 111 19.64 -21.46 3.50
C PRO A 111 19.07 -22.79 4.04
N THR A 112 19.93 -23.79 4.23
CA THR A 112 19.54 -25.09 4.81
C THR A 112 19.12 -24.93 6.27
N ALA A 113 19.94 -24.24 7.08
CA ALA A 113 19.58 -23.94 8.46
C ALA A 113 18.35 -23.04 8.56
N ALA A 114 18.23 -22.05 7.67
CA ALA A 114 17.05 -21.19 7.60
C ALA A 114 15.77 -22.01 7.38
N THR A 115 15.79 -22.91 6.39
CA THR A 115 14.64 -23.78 6.09
C THR A 115 14.26 -24.67 7.27
N GLU A 116 15.25 -25.23 7.97
CA GLU A 116 15.02 -26.06 9.16
C GLU A 116 14.38 -25.25 10.29
N PHE A 117 14.92 -24.06 10.60
CA PHE A 117 14.38 -23.20 11.64
C PHE A 117 12.96 -22.70 11.31
N PHE A 118 12.71 -22.25 10.07
CA PHE A 118 11.35 -21.89 9.64
C PHE A 118 10.38 -23.07 9.76
N SER A 119 10.81 -24.28 9.42
CA SER A 119 9.98 -25.48 9.53
C SER A 119 9.63 -25.83 10.98
N ARG A 120 10.61 -25.72 11.89
CA ARG A 120 10.38 -25.92 13.34
C ARG A 120 9.45 -24.85 13.90
N ALA A 121 9.71 -23.58 13.60
CA ALA A 121 8.90 -22.47 14.08
C ALA A 121 7.46 -22.59 13.59
N PHE A 122 7.28 -22.88 12.29
CA PHE A 122 5.95 -23.10 11.71
C PHE A 122 5.22 -24.26 12.37
N SER A 123 5.90 -25.38 12.64
CA SER A 123 5.31 -26.55 13.32
C SER A 123 4.86 -26.23 14.76
N LEU A 124 5.65 -25.43 15.49
CA LEU A 124 5.31 -24.98 16.84
C LEU A 124 4.13 -24.02 16.82
N LEU A 125 4.17 -23.02 15.94
CA LEU A 125 3.13 -21.99 15.84
C LEU A 125 1.82 -22.54 15.29
N ASN A 126 1.84 -23.55 14.41
CA ASN A 126 0.62 -24.17 13.87
C ASN A 126 -0.16 -24.98 14.92
N LYS A 127 0.43 -25.27 16.09
CA LYS A 127 -0.31 -25.85 17.24
C LYS A 127 -1.16 -24.82 17.97
N VAL A 128 -0.91 -23.54 17.73
CA VAL A 128 -1.60 -22.40 18.33
C VAL A 128 -2.35 -21.67 17.22
N GLU A 129 -3.48 -21.05 17.53
CA GLU A 129 -4.13 -20.16 16.55
C GLU A 129 -3.27 -18.91 16.37
N LEU A 130 -2.46 -18.87 15.31
CA LEU A 130 -1.61 -17.72 14.99
C LEU A 130 -2.48 -16.57 14.48
N LYS A 131 -2.61 -15.52 15.29
CA LYS A 131 -3.39 -14.30 14.95
C LYS A 131 -2.53 -13.19 14.35
N ASP A 132 -1.20 -13.34 14.41
CA ASP A 132 -0.28 -12.39 13.80
C ASP A 132 -0.42 -12.44 12.28
N ASN A 133 -0.99 -11.36 11.73
CA ASN A 133 -1.33 -11.29 10.33
C ASN A 133 -0.09 -11.17 9.42
N GLN A 134 1.02 -10.61 9.91
CA GLN A 134 2.25 -10.44 9.17
C GLN A 134 3.04 -11.74 9.17
N GLN A 135 3.09 -12.44 10.30
CA GLN A 135 3.73 -13.75 10.39
C GLN A 135 3.00 -14.78 9.51
N LEU A 136 1.66 -14.76 9.48
CA LEU A 136 0.88 -15.57 8.54
C LEU A 136 1.23 -15.28 7.07
N PHE A 137 1.34 -13.99 6.71
CA PHE A 137 1.74 -13.57 5.37
C PHE A 137 3.17 -14.04 5.04
N ASN A 138 4.12 -13.82 5.96
CA ASN A 138 5.51 -14.23 5.82
C ASN A 138 5.62 -15.74 5.54
N PHE A 139 4.92 -16.58 6.30
CA PHE A 139 4.92 -18.02 6.06
C PHE A 139 4.31 -18.39 4.70
N ALA A 140 3.25 -17.71 4.26
CA ALA A 140 2.67 -17.93 2.94
C ALA A 140 3.71 -17.66 1.82
N VAL A 141 4.43 -16.54 1.90
CA VAL A 141 5.48 -16.17 0.94
C VAL A 141 6.62 -17.20 0.94
N LEU A 142 7.08 -17.64 2.12
CA LEU A 142 8.13 -18.66 2.22
C LEU A 142 7.72 -19.99 1.58
N ILE A 143 6.43 -20.35 1.65
CA ILE A 143 5.90 -21.55 0.99
C ILE A 143 5.85 -21.37 -0.53
N GLU A 144 5.37 -20.21 -1.01
CA GLU A 144 5.31 -19.93 -2.45
C GLU A 144 6.69 -19.92 -3.12
N GLN A 145 7.69 -19.39 -2.43
CA GLN A 145 9.07 -19.39 -2.92
C GLN A 145 9.80 -20.73 -2.75
N GLY A 146 9.16 -21.71 -2.10
CA GLY A 146 9.74 -23.03 -1.89
C GLY A 146 10.81 -23.10 -0.80
N VAL A 147 11.02 -22.02 -0.04
CA VAL A 147 11.90 -22.00 1.15
C VAL A 147 11.30 -22.90 2.22
N LEU A 148 10.01 -22.72 2.55
CA LEU A 148 9.28 -23.60 3.45
C LEU A 148 8.58 -24.69 2.64
N LYS A 149 9.22 -25.86 2.50
CA LYS A 149 8.69 -26.98 1.71
C LYS A 149 7.45 -27.59 2.34
N ARG A 150 6.36 -27.67 1.56
CA ARG A 150 5.06 -28.21 1.97
C ARG A 150 4.54 -29.26 1.01
N SER A 151 3.58 -30.06 1.47
CA SER A 151 2.96 -31.13 0.67
C SER A 151 2.11 -30.58 -0.47
N ASN A 152 1.38 -29.48 -0.21
CA ASN A 152 0.57 -28.78 -1.21
C ASN A 152 0.82 -27.26 -1.10
N PRO A 153 1.96 -26.76 -1.63
CA PRO A 153 2.39 -25.39 -1.41
C PRO A 153 1.34 -24.36 -1.83
N SER A 154 0.71 -24.55 -2.99
CA SER A 154 -0.30 -23.61 -3.51
C SER A 154 -1.52 -23.50 -2.59
N LYS A 155 -2.06 -24.63 -2.13
CA LYS A 155 -3.25 -24.63 -1.25
C LYS A 155 -2.92 -24.08 0.14
N GLU A 156 -1.78 -24.47 0.70
CA GLU A 156 -1.36 -24.06 2.04
C GLU A 156 -1.03 -22.55 2.08
N ALA A 157 -0.25 -22.05 1.12
CA ALA A 157 0.04 -20.62 1.01
C ALA A 157 -1.25 -19.79 0.81
N HIS A 158 -2.14 -20.22 -0.07
CA HIS A 158 -3.42 -19.55 -0.28
C HIS A 158 -4.27 -19.50 1.01
N SER A 159 -4.28 -20.58 1.79
CA SER A 159 -4.98 -20.62 3.08
C SER A 159 -4.39 -19.63 4.08
N LEU A 160 -3.06 -19.52 4.14
CA LEU A 160 -2.38 -18.58 5.02
C LEU A 160 -2.61 -17.12 4.59
N TYR A 161 -2.58 -16.81 3.28
CA TYR A 161 -2.96 -15.48 2.80
C TYR A 161 -4.39 -15.12 3.16
N LEU A 162 -5.34 -16.05 3.04
CA LEU A 162 -6.72 -15.81 3.48
C LEU A 162 -6.81 -15.50 4.97
N GLN A 163 -6.06 -16.20 5.81
CA GLN A 163 -6.02 -15.93 7.25
C GLN A 163 -5.38 -14.57 7.55
N ALA A 164 -4.22 -14.29 6.95
CA ALA A 164 -3.53 -13.01 7.08
C ALA A 164 -4.45 -11.84 6.67
N ALA A 165 -5.12 -11.95 5.53
CA ALA A 165 -6.05 -10.95 5.04
C ALA A 165 -7.27 -10.77 5.96
N LYS A 166 -7.83 -11.87 6.50
CA LYS A 166 -8.92 -11.80 7.50
C LYS A 166 -8.50 -11.08 8.78
N HIS A 167 -7.24 -11.21 9.18
CA HIS A 167 -6.66 -10.49 10.32
C HIS A 167 -6.13 -9.09 9.96
N GLY A 168 -6.45 -8.57 8.78
CA GLY A 168 -6.16 -7.18 8.40
C GLY A 168 -4.82 -6.96 7.70
N ASN A 169 -4.11 -8.01 7.29
CA ASN A 169 -2.88 -7.84 6.52
C ASN A 169 -3.20 -7.32 5.10
N THR A 170 -2.84 -6.07 4.84
CA THR A 170 -3.16 -5.39 3.57
C THR A 170 -2.36 -5.93 2.39
N VAL A 171 -1.14 -6.41 2.64
CA VAL A 171 -0.28 -7.02 1.62
C VAL A 171 -0.88 -8.35 1.17
N ALA A 172 -1.39 -9.16 2.11
CA ALA A 172 -2.12 -10.39 1.83
C ALA A 172 -3.41 -10.14 1.04
N MET A 173 -4.19 -9.11 1.39
CA MET A 173 -5.38 -8.71 0.62
C MET A 173 -5.01 -8.38 -0.82
N ASN A 174 -3.91 -7.65 -1.03
CA ASN A 174 -3.43 -7.31 -2.36
C ASN A 174 -2.97 -8.56 -3.13
N ALA A 175 -2.17 -9.43 -2.49
CA ALA A 175 -1.69 -10.68 -3.07
C ALA A 175 -2.85 -11.59 -3.50
N LEU A 176 -3.89 -11.74 -2.68
CA LEU A 176 -5.11 -12.46 -3.03
C LEU A 176 -5.83 -11.82 -4.22
N GLY A 177 -5.97 -10.49 -4.21
CA GLY A 177 -6.54 -9.74 -5.33
C GLY A 177 -5.86 -10.05 -6.67
N TYR A 178 -4.53 -10.02 -6.69
CA TYR A 178 -3.75 -10.37 -7.88
C TYR A 178 -3.76 -11.86 -8.22
N ASP A 179 -3.84 -12.75 -7.23
CA ASP A 179 -3.97 -14.19 -7.49
C ASP A 179 -5.27 -14.53 -8.21
N TYR A 180 -6.40 -14.01 -7.73
CA TYR A 180 -7.69 -14.16 -8.41
C TYR A 180 -7.70 -13.47 -9.78
N HIS A 181 -7.02 -12.31 -9.91
CA HIS A 181 -6.85 -11.63 -11.20
C HIS A 181 -6.17 -12.55 -12.23
N ARG A 182 -5.04 -13.18 -11.87
CA ARG A 182 -4.33 -14.10 -12.77
C ARG A 182 -5.19 -15.31 -13.17
N LYS A 183 -6.06 -15.76 -12.26
CA LYS A 183 -7.04 -16.83 -12.50
C LYS A 183 -8.28 -16.36 -13.27
N SER A 184 -8.33 -15.09 -13.69
CA SER A 184 -9.48 -14.44 -14.34
C SER A 184 -10.78 -14.46 -13.51
N ASP A 185 -10.70 -14.72 -12.21
CA ASP A 185 -11.82 -14.56 -11.29
C ASP A 185 -11.90 -13.11 -10.82
N TYR A 186 -12.36 -12.25 -11.72
CA TYR A 186 -12.44 -10.81 -11.47
C TYR A 186 -13.43 -10.46 -10.35
N VAL A 187 -14.43 -11.30 -10.07
CA VAL A 187 -15.40 -11.06 -8.99
C VAL A 187 -14.73 -11.25 -7.63
N ALA A 188 -14.00 -12.35 -7.43
CA ALA A 188 -13.23 -12.55 -6.22
C ALA A 188 -12.10 -11.52 -6.10
N ALA A 189 -11.40 -11.21 -7.20
CA ALA A 189 -10.34 -10.20 -7.22
C ALA A 189 -10.85 -8.83 -6.77
N LYS A 190 -12.00 -8.36 -7.29
CA LYS A 190 -12.61 -7.08 -6.88
C LYS A 190 -12.84 -7.01 -5.38
N LYS A 191 -13.31 -8.10 -4.76
CA LYS A 191 -13.58 -8.12 -3.31
C LYS A 191 -12.31 -7.85 -2.50
N TRP A 192 -11.20 -8.53 -2.83
CA TRP A 192 -9.94 -8.39 -2.10
C TRP A 192 -9.22 -7.08 -2.41
N LEU A 193 -9.19 -6.68 -3.69
CA LEU A 193 -8.61 -5.38 -4.09
C LEU A 193 -9.36 -4.21 -3.46
N ARG A 194 -10.68 -4.31 -3.27
CA ARG A 194 -11.47 -3.29 -2.57
C ARG A 194 -11.02 -3.11 -1.13
N LEU A 195 -10.89 -4.21 -0.39
CA LEU A 195 -10.42 -4.16 0.99
C LEU A 195 -8.99 -3.59 1.08
N ALA A 196 -8.11 -3.98 0.16
CA ALA A 196 -6.75 -3.45 0.09
C ALA A 196 -6.72 -1.95 -0.24
N ALA A 197 -7.57 -1.50 -1.16
CA ALA A 197 -7.71 -0.09 -1.55
C ALA A 197 -8.24 0.77 -0.39
N GLU A 198 -9.25 0.28 0.32
CA GLU A 198 -9.85 0.95 1.49
C GLU A 198 -8.86 1.08 2.65
N ALA A 199 -7.92 0.13 2.80
CA ALA A 199 -6.87 0.23 3.79
C ALA A 199 -5.84 1.34 3.51
N GLY A 200 -5.77 1.84 2.27
CA GLY A 200 -4.99 3.04 1.91
C GLY A 200 -3.47 2.89 2.08
N LYS A 201 -2.93 1.66 2.06
CA LYS A 201 -1.49 1.39 2.21
C LYS A 201 -0.74 1.34 0.89
N SER A 202 -1.44 1.14 -0.23
CA SER A 202 -0.90 1.02 -1.58
C SER A 202 -1.94 1.55 -2.58
N VAL A 203 -1.46 2.07 -3.70
CA VAL A 203 -2.28 2.76 -4.72
C VAL A 203 -2.77 1.80 -5.79
N GLU A 204 -2.00 0.74 -6.03
CA GLU A 204 -2.20 -0.29 -7.04
C GLU A 204 -3.57 -0.99 -6.97
N PRO A 205 -4.11 -1.34 -5.78
CA PRO A 205 -5.45 -1.95 -5.70
C PRO A 205 -6.55 -1.03 -6.23
N ALA A 206 -6.50 0.26 -5.88
CA ALA A 206 -7.48 1.24 -6.33
C ALA A 206 -7.37 1.51 -7.84
N LEU A 207 -6.15 1.59 -8.37
CA LEU A 207 -5.94 1.70 -9.82
C LEU A 207 -6.49 0.47 -10.56
N THR A 208 -6.22 -0.72 -10.05
CA THR A 208 -6.68 -1.97 -10.66
C THR A 208 -8.21 -2.08 -10.64
N LEU A 209 -8.87 -1.68 -9.56
CA LEU A 209 -10.33 -1.58 -9.51
C LEU A 209 -10.87 -0.58 -10.52
N GLY A 210 -10.24 0.60 -10.63
CA GLY A 210 -10.60 1.59 -11.64
C GLY A 210 -10.50 1.03 -13.05
N ASP A 211 -9.42 0.31 -13.35
CA ASP A 211 -9.21 -0.37 -14.64
C ASP A 211 -10.27 -1.46 -14.88
N TYR A 212 -10.69 -2.19 -13.86
CA TYR A 212 -11.74 -3.19 -14.02
C TYR A 212 -13.07 -2.56 -14.42
N PHE A 213 -13.44 -1.42 -13.83
CA PHE A 213 -14.64 -0.70 -14.23
C PHE A 213 -14.49 0.00 -15.58
N TYR A 214 -13.30 0.49 -15.91
CA TYR A 214 -13.02 1.13 -17.19
C TYR A 214 -13.12 0.14 -18.36
N TYR A 215 -12.57 -1.07 -18.20
CA TYR A 215 -12.55 -2.12 -19.23
C TYR A 215 -13.69 -3.14 -19.12
N GLY A 216 -14.52 -3.09 -18.08
CA GLY A 216 -15.58 -4.06 -17.84
C GLY A 216 -15.06 -5.48 -17.50
N LYS A 217 -14.05 -5.57 -16.63
CA LYS A 217 -13.54 -6.88 -16.16
C LYS A 217 -14.40 -7.41 -15.00
N GLY A 218 -15.13 -8.50 -15.26
CA GLY A 218 -16.01 -9.14 -14.28
C GLY A 218 -17.30 -8.36 -13.97
N GLU A 219 -17.62 -7.34 -14.78
CA GLU A 219 -18.88 -6.55 -14.78
C GLU A 219 -18.91 -5.71 -16.06
N THR A 220 -20.04 -5.08 -16.39
CA THR A 220 -20.12 -4.13 -17.52
C THR A 220 -19.27 -2.89 -17.26
N VAL A 221 -18.82 -2.24 -18.34
CA VAL A 221 -18.09 -0.96 -18.29
C VAL A 221 -18.87 0.08 -17.50
N ASN A 222 -18.20 0.77 -16.57
CA ASN A 222 -18.76 1.85 -15.78
C ASN A 222 -17.70 2.93 -15.50
N PHE A 223 -17.68 3.98 -16.32
CA PHE A 223 -16.67 5.04 -16.20
C PHE A 223 -16.81 5.86 -14.91
N GLU A 224 -18.01 5.98 -14.32
CA GLU A 224 -18.22 6.69 -13.06
C GLU A 224 -17.56 5.96 -11.88
N LYS A 225 -17.76 4.63 -11.80
CA LYS A 225 -17.05 3.78 -10.83
C LYS A 225 -15.54 3.79 -11.07
N ALA A 226 -15.10 3.81 -12.33
CA ALA A 226 -13.67 3.93 -12.66
C ALA A 226 -13.08 5.23 -12.11
N ILE A 227 -13.72 6.38 -12.38
CA ILE A 227 -13.31 7.70 -11.88
C ILE A 227 -13.27 7.71 -10.35
N HIS A 228 -14.27 7.11 -9.69
CA HIS A 228 -14.29 7.00 -8.23
C HIS A 228 -13.05 6.29 -7.70
N TRP A 229 -12.73 5.10 -8.22
CA TRP A 229 -11.56 4.34 -7.76
C TRP A 229 -10.23 5.00 -8.11
N TYR A 230 -10.12 5.66 -9.26
CA TYR A 230 -8.92 6.46 -9.57
C TYR A 230 -8.76 7.67 -8.66
N ARG A 231 -9.85 8.29 -8.18
CA ARG A 231 -9.79 9.35 -7.15
C ARG A 231 -9.35 8.80 -5.79
N VAL A 232 -9.79 7.61 -5.42
CA VAL A 232 -9.27 6.91 -4.22
C VAL A 232 -7.76 6.69 -4.37
N ALA A 233 -7.31 6.18 -5.51
CA ALA A 233 -5.90 6.00 -5.82
C ALA A 233 -5.11 7.32 -5.71
N LEU A 234 -5.65 8.41 -6.27
CA LEU A 234 -5.03 9.74 -6.18
C LEU A 234 -4.86 10.20 -4.73
N LYS A 235 -5.92 10.06 -3.91
CA LYS A 235 -5.88 10.43 -2.49
C LYS A 235 -4.88 9.59 -1.69
N THR A 236 -4.83 8.28 -1.95
CA THR A 236 -3.84 7.39 -1.34
C THR A 236 -2.43 7.81 -1.74
N GLN A 237 -2.16 8.06 -3.02
CA GLN A 237 -0.86 8.51 -3.49
C GLN A 237 -0.44 9.83 -2.83
N GLN A 238 -1.34 10.81 -2.75
CA GLN A 238 -1.09 12.09 -2.06
C GLN A 238 -0.70 11.88 -0.59
N THR A 239 -1.31 10.91 0.09
CA THR A 239 -1.00 10.59 1.48
C THR A 239 0.37 9.92 1.61
N LEU A 240 0.69 8.98 0.72
CA LEU A 240 1.96 8.26 0.72
C LEU A 240 3.15 9.17 0.35
N THR A 241 2.95 10.13 -0.54
CA THR A 241 4.01 11.03 -1.02
C THR A 241 4.04 12.38 -0.31
N ALA A 242 3.27 12.57 0.76
CA ALA A 242 3.16 13.86 1.47
C ALA A 242 4.50 14.39 2.02
N LYS A 243 5.46 13.50 2.29
CA LYS A 243 6.79 13.84 2.81
C LYS A 243 7.88 13.92 1.74
N LEU A 244 7.56 13.62 0.48
CA LEU A 244 8.51 13.68 -0.62
C LEU A 244 8.70 15.13 -1.09
N GLU A 245 9.78 15.37 -1.82
CA GLU A 245 10.02 16.65 -2.48
C GLU A 245 8.94 16.94 -3.52
N GLU A 246 8.70 18.23 -3.79
CA GLU A 246 7.59 18.67 -4.65
C GLU A 246 7.62 18.00 -6.03
N GLN A 247 8.79 17.93 -6.66
CA GLN A 247 8.94 17.34 -7.99
C GLN A 247 8.56 15.85 -7.98
N GLN A 248 9.00 15.10 -6.97
CA GLN A 248 8.67 13.68 -6.82
C GLN A 248 7.18 13.48 -6.52
N ARG A 249 6.61 14.38 -5.70
CA ARG A 249 5.18 14.38 -5.39
C ARG A 249 4.35 14.60 -6.64
N VAL A 250 4.66 15.60 -7.46
CA VAL A 250 3.92 15.88 -8.71
C VAL A 250 4.00 14.68 -9.65
N ALA A 251 5.20 14.15 -9.90
CA ALA A 251 5.39 13.00 -10.78
C ALA A 251 4.60 11.75 -10.31
N ALA A 252 4.57 11.50 -9.01
CA ALA A 252 3.81 10.40 -8.43
C ALA A 252 2.30 10.50 -8.68
N LEU A 253 1.74 11.71 -8.84
CA LEU A 253 0.30 11.93 -9.05
C LEU A 253 -0.13 11.82 -10.51
N ASP A 254 0.80 11.75 -11.46
CA ASP A 254 0.47 11.78 -12.90
C ASP A 254 -0.31 10.53 -13.33
N ALA A 255 0.10 9.36 -12.85
CA ALA A 255 -0.56 8.08 -13.18
C ALA A 255 -2.06 8.02 -12.81
N PRO A 256 -2.48 8.37 -11.57
CA PRO A 256 -3.90 8.43 -11.23
C PRO A 256 -4.63 9.60 -11.92
N LYS A 257 -4.02 10.78 -12.08
CA LYS A 257 -4.64 11.92 -12.79
C LYS A 257 -4.95 11.59 -14.25
N ALA A 258 -3.99 11.01 -14.98
CA ALA A 258 -4.18 10.63 -16.37
C ALA A 258 -5.33 9.64 -16.56
N ARG A 259 -5.46 8.65 -15.66
CA ARG A 259 -6.57 7.69 -15.67
C ARG A 259 -7.92 8.33 -15.37
N ILE A 260 -7.99 9.29 -14.45
CA ILE A 260 -9.20 10.10 -14.21
C ILE A 260 -9.60 10.84 -15.49
N GLU A 261 -8.65 11.51 -16.15
CA GLU A 261 -8.93 12.23 -17.40
C GLU A 261 -9.41 11.30 -18.51
N MET A 262 -8.75 10.15 -18.69
CA MET A 262 -9.15 9.14 -19.68
C MET A 262 -10.60 8.68 -19.44
N ALA A 263 -10.94 8.33 -18.20
CA ALA A 263 -12.28 7.88 -17.84
C ALA A 263 -13.33 9.00 -18.02
N MET A 264 -13.00 10.25 -17.69
CA MET A 264 -13.89 11.41 -17.91
C MET A 264 -14.15 11.65 -19.41
N ARG A 265 -13.13 11.50 -20.27
CA ARG A 265 -13.28 11.61 -21.72
C ARG A 265 -14.21 10.53 -22.27
N GLN A 266 -14.05 9.28 -21.83
CA GLN A 266 -14.94 8.19 -22.24
C GLN A 266 -16.37 8.38 -21.73
N LEU A 267 -16.54 8.84 -20.49
CA LEU A 267 -17.85 9.16 -19.93
C LEU A 267 -18.56 10.23 -20.77
N LYS A 268 -17.87 11.34 -21.10
CA LYS A 268 -18.41 12.38 -21.99
C LYS A 268 -18.81 11.81 -23.35
N LYS A 269 -17.96 10.99 -23.96
CA LYS A 269 -18.26 10.33 -25.25
C LYS A 269 -19.51 9.45 -25.15
N SER A 270 -19.62 8.63 -24.10
CA SER A 270 -20.78 7.74 -23.90
C SER A 270 -22.09 8.50 -23.72
N ARG A 271 -22.05 9.66 -23.05
CA ARG A 271 -23.22 10.54 -22.89
C ARG A 271 -23.61 11.23 -24.20
N MET A 272 -22.64 11.68 -24.99
CA MET A 272 -22.90 12.27 -26.32
C MET A 272 -23.47 11.26 -27.32
N THR A 273 -23.18 9.97 -27.16
CA THR A 273 -23.72 8.90 -28.02
C THR A 273 -25.07 8.36 -27.56
N ALA A 274 -25.56 8.78 -26.38
CA ALA A 274 -26.93 8.49 -25.97
C ALA A 274 -27.85 9.47 -26.73
N PRO A 275 -28.77 8.99 -27.59
CA PRO A 275 -29.60 9.89 -28.38
C PRO A 275 -30.45 10.76 -27.46
N MET A 276 -30.23 12.08 -27.53
CA MET A 276 -31.11 13.10 -26.97
C MET A 276 -31.79 13.80 -28.15
N SER A 277 -33.13 13.78 -28.17
CA SER A 277 -33.91 14.53 -29.14
C SER A 277 -34.05 15.97 -28.68
N LEU A 278 -33.49 16.92 -29.44
CA LEU A 278 -33.67 18.36 -29.22
C LEU A 278 -34.73 18.88 -30.19
N HIS A 279 -35.85 19.35 -29.66
CA HIS A 279 -36.87 20.08 -30.43
C HIS A 279 -36.52 21.57 -30.43
N TYR A 280 -36.31 22.12 -31.62
CA TYR A 280 -35.97 23.53 -31.80
C TYR A 280 -36.78 24.14 -32.93
N ARG A 281 -36.93 25.46 -32.89
CA ARG A 281 -37.52 26.27 -33.96
C ARG A 281 -36.57 27.39 -34.36
N ILE A 282 -36.62 27.77 -35.64
CA ILE A 282 -35.85 28.90 -36.18
C ILE A 282 -36.83 30.01 -36.53
N ALA A 283 -36.49 31.24 -36.19
CA ALA A 283 -37.19 32.45 -36.63
C ALA A 283 -36.22 33.41 -37.34
N GLY A 284 -36.73 34.32 -38.17
CA GLY A 284 -35.91 35.35 -38.82
C GLY A 284 -35.99 35.34 -40.35
N ASN A 285 -34.92 35.80 -40.99
CA ASN A 285 -34.84 36.02 -42.44
C ASN A 285 -33.48 35.59 -43.03
N ALA A 286 -33.26 35.82 -44.33
CA ALA A 286 -32.07 35.36 -45.05
C ALA A 286 -30.72 35.92 -44.54
N THR A 287 -30.74 36.97 -43.70
CA THR A 287 -29.54 37.59 -43.13
C THR A 287 -29.45 37.46 -41.61
N HIS A 288 -30.48 36.95 -40.94
CA HIS A 288 -30.56 36.86 -39.49
C HIS A 288 -31.43 35.67 -39.07
N TYR A 289 -30.88 34.73 -38.31
CA TYR A 289 -31.60 33.63 -37.68
C TYR A 289 -31.61 33.79 -36.17
N GLU A 290 -32.75 33.51 -35.54
CA GLU A 290 -32.90 33.27 -34.11
C GLU A 290 -33.21 31.79 -33.89
N VAL A 291 -32.44 31.13 -33.03
CA VAL A 291 -32.66 29.70 -32.71
C VAL A 291 -33.35 29.62 -31.35
N HIS A 292 -34.45 28.87 -31.24
CA HIS A 292 -35.16 28.68 -29.97
C HIS A 292 -35.35 27.20 -29.67
N THR A 293 -35.36 26.85 -28.38
CA THR A 293 -35.58 25.50 -27.87
C THR A 293 -36.85 25.43 -27.03
N GLU A 294 -37.45 24.25 -26.89
CA GLU A 294 -38.64 24.07 -26.04
C GLU A 294 -38.39 24.42 -24.57
N ASP A 295 -37.16 24.21 -24.07
CA ASP A 295 -36.75 24.51 -22.70
C ASP A 295 -36.67 26.03 -22.42
N ARG A 296 -36.69 26.87 -23.46
CA ARG A 296 -36.68 28.33 -23.34
C ARG A 296 -37.74 28.97 -24.26
N PRO A 297 -39.03 28.89 -23.90
CA PRO A 297 -40.10 29.38 -24.76
C PRO A 297 -40.09 30.91 -24.94
N GLN A 298 -39.49 31.66 -24.00
CA GLN A 298 -39.51 33.12 -23.97
C GLN A 298 -38.26 33.80 -24.54
N GLY A 299 -37.31 33.07 -25.16
CA GLY A 299 -36.12 33.71 -25.76
C GLY A 299 -35.33 32.79 -26.69
N ALA A 300 -34.54 33.37 -27.58
CA ALA A 300 -33.61 32.61 -28.40
C ALA A 300 -32.42 32.10 -27.58
N ILE A 301 -31.82 30.99 -27.99
CA ILE A 301 -30.53 30.54 -27.45
C ILE A 301 -29.35 31.27 -28.09
N GLY A 302 -29.59 31.91 -29.22
CA GLY A 302 -28.56 32.66 -29.94
C GLY A 302 -29.06 33.11 -31.30
N THR A 303 -28.24 33.92 -31.94
CA THR A 303 -28.49 34.46 -33.28
C THR A 303 -27.39 34.08 -34.26
N VAL A 304 -27.73 34.00 -35.53
CA VAL A 304 -26.76 33.88 -36.63
C VAL A 304 -26.99 35.02 -37.60
N ASP A 305 -25.99 35.88 -37.76
CA ASP A 305 -26.05 37.10 -38.57
C ASP A 305 -25.13 36.98 -39.78
N LYS A 306 -25.65 37.29 -40.98
CA LYS A 306 -24.87 37.39 -42.22
C LYS A 306 -24.67 38.85 -42.60
N THR A 307 -23.42 39.28 -42.60
CA THR A 307 -22.99 40.59 -43.08
C THR A 307 -22.19 40.46 -44.38
N ILE A 308 -21.82 41.60 -44.96
CA ILE A 308 -20.98 41.66 -46.16
C ILE A 308 -19.57 41.07 -45.88
N THR A 309 -19.14 41.09 -44.62
CA THR A 309 -17.81 40.63 -44.19
C THR A 309 -17.78 39.17 -43.73
N GLY A 310 -18.93 38.51 -43.57
CA GLY A 310 -18.99 37.09 -43.16
C GLY A 310 -20.27 36.73 -42.41
N VAL A 311 -20.32 35.51 -41.90
CA VAL A 311 -21.39 35.03 -41.01
C VAL A 311 -20.86 34.96 -39.58
N THR A 312 -21.63 35.42 -38.62
CA THR A 312 -21.28 35.36 -37.19
C THR A 312 -22.44 34.76 -36.41
N ALA A 313 -22.17 33.73 -35.62
CA ALA A 313 -23.14 33.19 -34.67
C ALA A 313 -22.78 33.67 -33.25
N THR A 314 -23.80 34.02 -32.47
CA THR A 314 -23.67 34.57 -31.12
C THR A 314 -24.66 33.86 -30.19
N ILE A 315 -24.19 33.44 -29.02
CA ILE A 315 -24.98 32.80 -27.97
C ILE A 315 -25.49 33.88 -27.02
N ASP A 316 -26.74 33.74 -26.58
CA ASP A 316 -27.34 34.62 -25.58
C ASP A 316 -26.51 34.57 -24.27
N ASP A 317 -26.10 35.72 -23.75
CA ASP A 317 -25.22 35.82 -22.58
C ASP A 317 -25.79 35.20 -21.30
N ASN A 318 -27.11 34.95 -21.24
CA ASN A 318 -27.74 34.26 -20.12
C ASN A 318 -27.65 32.74 -20.22
N ILE A 319 -27.03 32.21 -21.28
CA ILE A 319 -26.77 30.78 -21.41
C ILE A 319 -25.43 30.44 -20.78
N THR A 320 -25.47 29.47 -19.86
CA THR A 320 -24.26 28.91 -19.29
C THR A 320 -23.56 28.06 -20.34
N LEU A 321 -22.42 28.53 -20.84
CA LEU A 321 -21.64 27.84 -21.85
C LEU A 321 -21.02 26.55 -21.30
N ALA A 322 -21.10 25.46 -22.07
CA ALA A 322 -20.35 24.25 -21.77
C ALA A 322 -18.83 24.52 -21.84
N LEU A 323 -18.05 23.84 -20.98
CA LEU A 323 -16.58 23.97 -20.91
C LEU A 323 -15.84 23.75 -22.24
N SER A 324 -16.47 23.11 -23.23
CA SER A 324 -15.92 22.90 -24.58
C SER A 324 -16.16 24.05 -25.56
N ILE A 325 -16.84 25.11 -25.16
CA ILE A 325 -17.17 26.27 -26.01
C ILE A 325 -16.45 27.49 -25.45
N PRO A 326 -15.35 27.93 -26.08
CA PRO A 326 -14.46 28.92 -25.49
C PRO A 326 -14.94 30.36 -25.67
N THR A 327 -15.97 30.61 -26.49
CA THR A 327 -16.44 31.95 -26.84
C THR A 327 -17.96 32.01 -27.00
N SER A 328 -18.55 33.16 -26.66
CA SER A 328 -19.99 33.44 -26.87
C SER A 328 -20.31 33.86 -28.31
N SER A 329 -19.30 34.14 -29.14
CA SER A 329 -19.47 34.46 -30.56
C SER A 329 -18.35 33.85 -31.41
N LYS A 330 -18.66 33.49 -32.65
CA LYS A 330 -17.71 32.92 -33.62
C LYS A 330 -18.15 33.19 -35.07
N SER A 331 -17.19 33.35 -35.98
CA SER A 331 -17.46 33.53 -37.41
C SER A 331 -17.35 32.24 -38.22
N PHE A 332 -18.14 32.15 -39.28
CA PHE A 332 -18.34 30.95 -40.10
C PHE A 332 -18.40 31.27 -41.60
N SER A 333 -18.20 30.23 -42.40
CA SER A 333 -18.35 30.26 -43.87
C SER A 333 -19.80 30.33 -44.34
N SER A 334 -20.75 29.79 -43.55
CA SER A 334 -22.16 29.75 -43.92
C SER A 334 -23.09 29.89 -42.71
N MET A 335 -24.36 30.23 -42.97
CA MET A 335 -25.42 30.31 -41.96
C MET A 335 -25.71 28.96 -41.31
N ASN A 336 -25.61 27.87 -42.08
CA ASN A 336 -25.81 26.50 -41.57
C ASN A 336 -24.71 26.11 -40.58
N ASP A 337 -23.45 26.44 -40.89
CA ASP A 337 -22.33 26.17 -39.98
C ASP A 337 -22.49 26.93 -38.64
N GLY A 338 -22.98 28.16 -38.70
CA GLY A 338 -23.28 28.97 -37.51
C GLY A 338 -24.44 28.39 -36.68
N MET A 339 -25.49 27.91 -37.36
CA MET A 339 -26.63 27.25 -36.71
C MET A 339 -26.24 25.92 -36.06
N ASP A 340 -25.49 25.07 -36.76
CA ASP A 340 -25.01 23.78 -36.24
C ASP A 340 -24.15 23.98 -34.99
N TRP A 341 -23.33 25.04 -34.97
CA TRP A 341 -22.54 25.40 -33.79
C TRP A 341 -23.41 25.85 -32.60
N LEU A 342 -24.47 26.62 -32.83
CA LEU A 342 -25.44 26.99 -31.78
C LEU A 342 -26.21 25.77 -31.24
N LEU A 343 -26.58 24.82 -32.10
CA LEU A 343 -27.29 23.63 -31.62
C LEU A 343 -26.35 22.71 -30.81
N GLN A 344 -25.09 22.57 -31.23
CA GLN A 344 -24.07 21.86 -30.45
C GLN A 344 -23.81 22.47 -29.06
N SER A 345 -24.05 23.78 -28.88
CA SER A 345 -23.89 24.46 -27.59
C SER A 345 -25.02 24.22 -26.60
N SER A 346 -26.21 23.91 -27.10
CA SER A 346 -27.41 23.62 -26.30
C SER A 346 -27.51 22.17 -25.79
N HIS A 347 -26.61 21.28 -26.25
CA HIS A 347 -26.62 19.83 -25.97
C HIS A 347 -25.86 19.40 -24.69
N SER A 348 -25.80 20.24 -23.63
CA SER A 348 -25.06 19.88 -22.39
C SER A 348 -25.95 19.48 -21.23
#